data_AF-A0AAW1KJI1-F1
#
_entry.id   AF-A0AAW1KJI1-F1
#
_cell.length_a   1.000
_cell.length_b   1.000
_cell.length_c   1.000
_cell.angle_alpha   90.00
_cell.angle_beta   90.00
_cell.angle_gamma   90.00
#
_symmetry.space_group_name_H-M   'P 1'
#
loop_
_entity.id
_entity.type
_entity.pdbx_description
1 polymer ?
#
loop_
_entity_poly.entity_id
_entity_poly.type
_entity_poly.pdbx_seq_one_letter_code
_entity_poly.pdbx_strand_id
1 'polypeptide(L)'
;MDWRSELREMADRLVAVVICLLLSHLFLCHYGRRSELREMADRLVAVRRAFKQSMIQLGSTVNWDHFDRSVGLVTMCGLSVDQIEKLTKEHFVFLNPDGRMVVSALNSKNIDYVTRCFHEVTKQK
;
A
#
# COMPACT_ATOMS: atom_id res chain seq x y z
N MET A 1 -21.68 4.29 -17.42
CA MET A 1 -21.42 2.86 -17.18
C MET A 1 -20.13 2.79 -16.39
N ASP A 2 -20.26 2.75 -15.06
CA ASP A 2 -19.12 2.89 -14.13
C ASP A 2 -18.59 1.50 -13.77
N TRP A 3 -17.59 1.04 -14.52
CA TRP A 3 -16.92 -0.25 -14.31
C TRP A 3 -16.22 -0.33 -12.93
N ARG A 4 -16.03 0.81 -12.23
CA ARG A 4 -15.41 0.86 -10.90
C ARG A 4 -16.35 0.38 -9.81
N SER A 5 -17.67 0.55 -9.97
CA SER A 5 -18.66 0.01 -9.03
C SER A 5 -18.81 -1.50 -9.21
N GLU A 6 -18.77 -2.00 -10.46
CA GLU A 6 -18.82 -3.44 -10.76
C GLU A 6 -17.58 -4.18 -10.21
N LEU A 7 -16.37 -3.62 -10.34
CA LEU A 7 -15.17 -4.20 -9.74
C LEU A 7 -15.19 -4.17 -8.21
N ARG A 8 -15.83 -3.17 -7.59
CA ARG A 8 -15.96 -3.06 -6.14
C ARG A 8 -16.96 -4.10 -5.59
N GLU A 9 -18.08 -4.30 -6.28
CA GLU A 9 -19.05 -5.38 -5.97
C GLU A 9 -18.47 -6.78 -6.19
N MET A 10 -17.67 -6.98 -7.24
CA MET A 10 -17.00 -8.26 -7.51
C MET A 10 -15.91 -8.58 -6.48
N ALA A 11 -15.19 -7.56 -5.98
CA ALA A 11 -14.20 -7.73 -4.92
C ALA A 11 -14.84 -8.12 -3.58
N ASP A 12 -15.97 -7.51 -3.22
CA ASP A 12 -16.64 -7.77 -1.92
C ASP A 12 -17.24 -9.18 -1.81
N ARG A 13 -17.72 -9.77 -2.92
CA ARG A 13 -18.29 -11.13 -2.93
C ARG A 13 -17.25 -12.25 -2.85
N LEU A 14 -16.03 -12.02 -3.37
CA LEU A 14 -14.96 -13.02 -3.33
C LEU A 14 -14.18 -12.99 -2.02
N VAL A 15 -13.99 -11.81 -1.41
CA VAL A 15 -13.27 -11.66 -0.14
C VAL A 15 -14.00 -12.35 1.02
N ALA A 16 -15.35 -12.29 1.05
CA ALA A 16 -16.15 -12.91 2.11
C ALA A 16 -16.10 -14.45 2.10
N VAL A 17 -16.11 -15.08 0.91
CA VAL A 17 -16.06 -16.55 0.78
C VAL A 17 -14.68 -17.10 1.15
N VAL A 18 -13.62 -16.38 0.78
CA VAL A 18 -12.23 -16.75 1.13
C VAL A 18 -11.98 -16.58 2.64
N ILE A 19 -12.53 -15.56 3.28
CA ILE A 19 -12.43 -15.35 4.73
C ILE A 19 -13.24 -16.41 5.51
N CYS A 20 -14.39 -16.86 4.99
CA CYS A 20 -15.23 -17.86 5.64
C CYS A 20 -14.67 -19.29 5.51
N LEU A 21 -14.06 -19.64 4.36
CA LEU A 21 -13.36 -20.94 4.17
C LEU A 21 -12.04 -21.04 4.96
N LEU A 22 -11.40 -19.91 5.28
CA LEU A 22 -10.25 -19.89 6.18
C LEU A 22 -10.64 -20.11 7.65
N LEU A 23 -11.87 -19.76 8.04
CA LEU A 23 -12.34 -19.86 9.42
C LEU A 23 -12.76 -21.29 9.82
N SER A 24 -13.10 -22.18 8.88
CA SER A 24 -13.36 -23.60 9.17
C SER A 24 -12.08 -24.40 9.49
N HIS A 25 -10.89 -23.84 9.22
CA HIS A 25 -9.58 -24.36 9.65
C HIS A 25 -9.09 -23.81 11.01
N LEU A 26 -9.98 -23.22 11.83
CA LEU A 26 -9.58 -22.56 13.08
C LEU A 26 -9.01 -23.48 14.16
N PHE A 27 -9.23 -24.80 14.09
CA PHE A 27 -8.76 -25.69 15.16
C PHE A 27 -7.23 -25.93 15.14
N LEU A 28 -6.55 -25.67 14.01
CA LEU A 28 -5.07 -25.77 13.90
C LEU A 28 -4.35 -24.43 14.11
N CYS A 29 -5.09 -23.31 14.16
CA CYS A 29 -4.51 -21.96 14.18
C CYS A 29 -4.05 -21.47 15.57
N HIS A 30 -4.19 -22.27 16.63
CA HIS A 30 -3.94 -21.79 17.99
C HIS A 30 -2.45 -21.75 18.39
N TYR A 31 -1.53 -22.39 17.66
CA TYR A 31 -0.09 -22.39 18.02
C TYR A 31 0.92 -22.25 16.86
N GLY A 32 0.57 -22.55 15.60
CA GLY A 32 1.56 -22.69 14.52
C GLY A 32 1.88 -21.45 13.67
N ARG A 33 0.99 -20.45 13.59
CA ARG A 33 1.11 -19.38 12.57
C ARG A 33 1.62 -18.03 13.07
N ARG A 34 2.13 -17.95 14.30
CA ARG A 34 2.65 -16.67 14.85
C ARG A 34 3.96 -16.25 14.18
N SER A 35 4.81 -17.21 13.80
CA SER A 35 6.10 -16.93 13.13
C SER A 35 5.89 -16.41 11.71
N GLU A 36 5.08 -17.08 10.89
CA GLU A 36 4.81 -16.67 9.50
C GLU A 36 4.13 -15.29 9.43
N LEU A 37 3.16 -15.03 10.32
CA LEU A 37 2.52 -13.72 10.40
C LEU A 37 3.51 -12.62 10.84
N ARG A 38 4.45 -12.96 11.73
CA ARG A 38 5.53 -12.05 12.14
C ARG A 38 6.48 -11.76 10.98
N GLU A 39 6.89 -12.77 10.22
CA GLU A 39 7.72 -12.59 9.02
C GLU A 39 7.02 -11.73 7.97
N MET A 40 5.72 -11.93 7.76
CA MET A 40 4.93 -11.08 6.87
C MET A 40 4.85 -9.63 7.35
N ALA A 41 4.72 -9.41 8.67
CA ALA A 41 4.72 -8.08 9.26
C ALA A 41 6.10 -7.40 9.15
N ASP A 42 7.17 -8.13 9.45
CA ASP A 42 8.55 -7.64 9.35
C ASP A 42 8.90 -7.26 7.90
N ARG A 43 8.40 -8.02 6.91
CA ARG A 43 8.51 -7.67 5.50
C ARG A 43 7.82 -6.35 5.15
N LEU A 44 6.62 -6.08 5.69
CA LEU A 44 5.93 -4.81 5.47
C LEU A 44 6.70 -3.63 6.07
N VAL A 45 7.32 -3.82 7.24
CA VAL A 45 8.19 -2.81 7.86
C VAL A 45 9.42 -2.55 6.99
N ALA A 46 10.04 -3.60 6.45
CA ALA A 46 11.19 -3.47 5.56
C ALA A 46 10.85 -2.68 4.29
N VAL A 47 9.71 -2.97 3.67
CA VAL A 47 9.23 -2.26 2.46
C VAL A 47 9.00 -0.78 2.74
N ARG A 48 8.44 -0.42 3.91
CA ARG A 48 8.25 0.99 4.30
C ARG A 48 9.57 1.73 4.45
N ARG A 49 10.53 1.11 5.12
CA ARG A 49 11.87 1.70 5.28
C ARG A 49 12.55 1.88 3.94
N ALA A 50 12.45 0.90 3.05
CA ALA A 50 12.99 1.01 1.70
C ALA A 50 12.34 2.17 0.92
N PHE A 51 11.00 2.31 1.00
CA PHE A 51 10.29 3.42 0.34
C PHE A 51 10.78 4.77 0.85
N LYS A 52 10.88 4.93 2.19
CA LYS A 52 11.38 6.16 2.81
C LYS A 52 12.82 6.45 2.38
N GLN A 53 13.69 5.44 2.39
CA GLN A 53 15.10 5.58 1.97
C GLN A 53 15.21 6.02 0.51
N SER A 54 14.47 5.39 -0.40
CA SER A 54 14.44 5.78 -1.82
C SER A 54 13.96 7.23 -1.99
N MET A 55 12.94 7.67 -1.24
CA MET A 55 12.48 9.07 -1.29
C MET A 55 13.52 10.07 -0.78
N ILE A 56 14.28 9.71 0.26
CA ILE A 56 15.39 10.53 0.77
C ILE A 56 16.52 10.61 -0.26
N GLN A 57 16.88 9.47 -0.88
CA GLN A 57 17.91 9.41 -1.93
C GLN A 57 17.54 10.26 -3.16
N LEU A 58 16.26 10.31 -3.51
CA LEU A 58 15.76 11.18 -4.58
C LEU A 58 15.73 12.67 -4.20
N GLY A 59 16.02 13.03 -2.94
CA GLY A 59 16.03 14.42 -2.48
C GLY A 59 14.64 15.01 -2.26
N SER A 60 13.67 14.19 -1.84
CA SER A 60 12.33 14.67 -1.50
C SER A 60 12.36 15.73 -0.39
N THR A 61 11.69 16.86 -0.60
CA THR A 61 11.52 17.95 0.38
C THR A 61 10.45 17.64 1.43
N VAL A 62 9.58 16.67 1.17
CA VAL A 62 8.49 16.25 2.08
C VAL A 62 9.02 15.35 3.19
N ASN A 63 8.55 15.56 4.42
CA ASN A 63 8.83 14.68 5.55
C ASN A 63 8.00 13.37 5.47
N TRP A 64 8.68 12.24 5.32
CA TRP A 64 8.11 10.89 5.23
C TRP A 64 8.16 10.08 6.55
N ASP A 65 8.43 10.69 7.70
CA ASP A 65 8.53 10.02 9.01
C ASP A 65 7.24 9.33 9.44
N HIS A 66 6.10 9.75 8.91
CA HIS A 66 4.80 9.13 9.15
C HIS A 66 4.71 7.69 8.62
N PHE A 67 5.55 7.31 7.64
CA PHE A 67 5.62 5.94 7.14
C PHE A 67 6.15 4.96 8.20
N ASP A 68 7.08 5.40 9.04
CA ASP A 68 7.67 4.56 10.10
C ASP A 68 6.71 4.40 11.29
N ARG A 69 5.90 5.43 11.58
CA ARG A 69 4.93 5.42 12.68
C ARG A 69 3.66 4.65 12.38
N SER A 70 3.37 4.42 11.10
CA SER A 70 2.14 3.73 10.68
C SER A 70 2.25 2.23 10.95
N VAL A 71 1.20 1.62 11.50
CA VAL A 71 1.11 0.17 11.70
C VAL A 71 0.00 -0.40 10.81
N GLY A 72 0.26 -1.55 10.19
CA GLY A 72 -0.72 -2.27 9.36
C GLY A 72 -0.42 -2.24 7.87
N LEU A 73 -1.42 -2.53 7.04
CA LEU A 73 -1.26 -2.69 5.59
C LEU A 73 -1.40 -1.38 4.80
N VAL A 74 -2.01 -0.37 5.42
CA VAL A 74 -2.38 0.89 4.77
C VAL A 74 -1.61 2.04 5.43
N THR A 75 -1.15 2.98 4.63
CA THR A 75 -0.44 4.18 5.10
C THR A 75 -1.02 5.41 4.41
N MET A 76 -1.16 6.50 5.16
CA MET A 76 -1.57 7.80 4.63
C MET A 76 -0.36 8.49 3.99
N CYS A 77 -0.44 8.85 2.72
CA CYS A 77 0.66 9.52 2.01
C CYS A 77 0.63 11.05 2.14
N GLY A 78 -0.50 11.64 2.56
CA GLY A 78 -0.65 13.10 2.69
C GLY A 78 -0.60 13.87 1.36
N LEU A 79 -0.96 13.20 0.26
CA LEU A 79 -1.09 13.79 -1.07
C LEU A 79 -2.48 14.42 -1.25
N SER A 80 -2.55 15.50 -2.03
CA SER A 80 -3.85 16.07 -2.44
C SER A 80 -4.53 15.22 -3.51
N VAL A 81 -5.84 15.41 -3.69
CA VAL A 81 -6.63 14.70 -4.72
C VAL A 81 -6.05 14.96 -6.11
N ASP A 82 -5.66 16.19 -6.42
CA ASP A 82 -5.04 16.55 -7.71
C ASP A 82 -3.73 15.81 -7.96
N GLN A 83 -2.92 15.62 -6.91
CA GLN A 83 -1.68 14.85 -6.99
C GLN A 83 -1.94 13.36 -7.24
N ILE A 84 -2.99 12.81 -6.62
CA ILE A 84 -3.40 11.41 -6.81
C ILE A 84 -3.92 11.20 -8.24
N GLU A 85 -4.67 12.15 -8.78
CA GLU A 85 -5.12 12.10 -10.17
C GLU A 85 -3.96 12.16 -11.16
N LYS A 86 -2.96 13.02 -10.92
CA LYS A 86 -1.74 13.07 -11.74
C LYS A 86 -0.98 11.74 -11.70
N LEU A 87 -0.79 11.16 -10.51
CA LEU A 87 -0.17 9.83 -10.36
C LEU A 87 -0.92 8.75 -11.16
N THR A 88 -2.25 8.83 -11.19
CA THR A 88 -3.09 7.87 -11.93
C THR A 88 -2.99 8.08 -13.44
N LYS A 89 -3.03 9.34 -13.91
CA LYS A 89 -3.05 9.69 -15.35
C LYS A 89 -1.68 9.53 -16.02
N GLU A 90 -0.61 9.93 -15.33
CA GLU A 90 0.74 10.02 -15.92
C GLU A 90 1.57 8.76 -15.63
N HIS A 91 1.36 8.12 -14.48
CA HIS A 91 2.22 7.02 -14.01
C HIS A 91 1.49 5.70 -13.79
N PHE A 92 0.18 5.65 -14.03
CA PHE A 92 -0.66 4.47 -13.81
C PHE A 92 -0.56 3.88 -12.39
N VAL A 93 -0.28 4.73 -11.40
CA VAL A 93 -0.24 4.34 -9.98
C VAL A 93 -1.56 4.70 -9.33
N PHE A 94 -2.32 3.68 -8.93
CA PHE A 94 -3.65 3.84 -8.36
C PHE A 94 -3.58 3.93 -6.84
N LEU A 95 -4.10 5.04 -6.30
CA LEU A 95 -4.29 5.26 -4.87
C LEU A 95 -5.77 5.50 -4.58
N ASN A 96 -6.16 5.29 -3.32
CA ASN A 96 -7.48 5.73 -2.89
C ASN A 96 -7.54 7.26 -2.93
N PRO A 97 -8.69 7.86 -3.31
CA PRO A 97 -8.84 9.31 -3.37
C PRO A 97 -8.59 10.00 -2.01
N ASP A 98 -8.76 9.27 -0.91
CA ASP A 98 -8.43 9.73 0.45
C ASP A 98 -6.91 9.80 0.75
N GLY A 99 -6.05 9.50 -0.22
CA GLY A 99 -4.59 9.50 -0.05
C GLY A 99 -4.04 8.29 0.73
N ARG A 100 -4.84 7.22 0.82
CA ARG A 100 -4.44 5.93 1.42
C ARG A 100 -3.74 5.06 0.39
N MET A 101 -2.55 4.58 0.72
CA MET A 101 -1.79 3.60 -0.06
C MET A 101 -1.74 2.26 0.65
N VAL A 102 -1.86 1.18 -0.12
CA VAL A 102 -1.67 -0.19 0.37
C VAL A 102 -0.20 -0.57 0.21
N VAL A 103 0.52 -0.71 1.33
CA VAL A 103 1.96 -0.99 1.35
C VAL A 103 2.28 -2.39 0.84
N SER A 104 1.38 -3.36 0.99
CA SER A 104 1.59 -4.72 0.47
C SER A 104 1.63 -4.79 -1.06
N ALA A 105 1.21 -3.73 -1.77
CA ALA A 105 1.35 -3.63 -3.22
C ALA A 105 2.79 -3.26 -3.65
N LEU A 106 3.63 -2.80 -2.71
CA LEU A 106 5.02 -2.46 -2.96
C LEU A 106 5.92 -3.69 -2.80
N ASN A 107 6.87 -3.83 -3.71
CA ASN A 107 7.88 -4.88 -3.74
C ASN A 107 9.21 -4.30 -4.22
N SER A 108 10.31 -5.04 -4.03
CA SER A 108 11.65 -4.55 -4.40
C SER A 108 11.82 -4.28 -5.90
N LYS A 109 10.93 -4.77 -6.77
CA LYS A 109 10.98 -4.53 -8.22
C LYS A 109 10.25 -3.25 -8.63
N ASN A 110 9.21 -2.86 -7.91
CA ASN A 110 8.36 -1.72 -8.25
C ASN A 110 8.67 -0.47 -7.41
N ILE A 111 9.36 -0.61 -6.28
CA ILE A 111 9.56 0.48 -5.33
C ILE A 111 10.31 1.67 -5.95
N ASP A 112 11.30 1.42 -6.81
CA ASP A 112 12.08 2.45 -7.49
C ASP A 112 11.27 3.19 -8.56
N TYR A 113 10.29 2.52 -9.19
CA TYR A 113 9.37 3.17 -10.11
C TYR A 113 8.39 4.06 -9.35
N VAL A 114 7.73 3.51 -8.32
CA VAL A 114 6.72 4.23 -7.55
C VAL A 114 7.33 5.45 -6.86
N THR A 115 8.52 5.32 -6.25
CA THR A 115 9.19 6.44 -5.56
C THR A 115 9.57 7.56 -6.51
N ARG A 116 10.00 7.26 -7.75
CA ARG A 116 10.23 8.28 -8.78
C ARG A 116 8.95 9.04 -9.15
N CYS A 117 7.85 8.33 -9.40
CA CYS A 117 6.55 8.95 -9.71
C CYS A 117 6.05 9.83 -8.56
N PHE A 118 6.18 9.34 -7.32
CA PHE A 118 5.83 10.13 -6.13
C PHE A 118 6.70 11.37 -6.00
N HIS A 119 8.00 11.26 -6.25
CA HIS A 119 8.90 12.40 -6.22
C HIS A 119 8.55 13.45 -7.28
N GLU A 120 8.24 13.05 -8.50
CA GLU A 120 7.82 13.96 -9.58
C GLU A 120 6.56 14.76 -9.22
N VAL A 121 5.56 14.10 -8.64
CA VAL A 121 4.30 14.76 -8.24
C VAL A 121 4.46 15.62 -6.98
N THR A 122 5.39 15.27 -6.09
CA THR A 122 5.65 16.02 -4.85
C THR A 122 6.61 17.20 -5.02
N LYS A 123 7.39 17.27 -6.12
CA LYS A 123 8.21 18.46 -6.47
C LYS A 123 7.40 19.74 -6.66
N GLN A 124 6.13 19.62 -7.06
CA GLN A 124 5.27 20.77 -7.35
C GLN A 124 4.64 21.40 -6.09
N LYS A 125 5.05 20.93 -4.89
CA LYS A 125 4.47 21.33 -3.61
C LYS A 125 5.25 22.45 -2.94
#